data_AF-W4Q5L1-F1
#
_entry.id   AF-W4Q5L1-F1
#
_cell.length_a   1.000
_cell.length_b   1.000
_cell.length_c   1.000
_cell.angle_alpha   90.00
_cell.angle_beta   90.00
_cell.angle_gamma   90.00
#
_symmetry.space_group_name_H-M   'P 1'
#
loop_
_entity.id
_entity.type
_entity.pdbx_description
1 polymer ?
#
loop_
_entity_poly.entity_id
_entity_poly.type
_entity_poly.pdbx_seq_one_letter_code
_entity_poly.pdbx_strand_id
1 'polypeptide(L)'
;MPLENLLEFIVQNFIFVAVVIGGLISMFGRMAGAGQQQQEKRGNAGERTRQPQTQDDQVDWRDIFKQEEIEPASPGQIQVETTHLDRTDEIADRQQQIKDQYDQLRKKRKETSYKASELRSDTETPSKKGGLDLHLNRLTNEEAMKAVVWAEVLGRPRARQPHNTFSKRRF
;
A
#
# COMPACT_ATOMS: atom_id res chain seq x y z
N MET A 1 9.66 -50.53 -12.88
CA MET A 1 10.62 -49.85 -13.76
C MET A 1 11.99 -50.18 -13.21
N PRO A 2 12.81 -50.95 -13.93
CA PRO A 2 14.17 -51.29 -13.51
C PRO A 2 15.00 -49.98 -13.44
N LEU A 3 15.89 -49.85 -12.44
CA LEU A 3 16.65 -48.61 -12.14
C LEU A 3 17.55 -48.19 -13.30
N GLU A 4 17.93 -49.15 -14.12
CA GLU A 4 18.73 -49.01 -15.33
C GLU A 4 18.03 -48.07 -16.33
N ASN A 5 16.70 -48.20 -16.51
CA ASN A 5 15.94 -47.36 -17.43
C ASN A 5 15.84 -45.91 -16.96
N LEU A 6 15.89 -45.68 -15.64
CA LEU A 6 15.89 -44.33 -15.06
C LEU A 6 17.24 -43.64 -15.30
N LEU A 7 18.35 -44.37 -15.09
CA LEU A 7 19.70 -43.85 -15.31
C LEU A 7 19.96 -43.55 -16.79
N GLU A 8 19.52 -44.43 -17.69
CA GLU A 8 19.64 -44.21 -19.14
C GLU A 8 18.84 -42.96 -19.58
N PHE A 9 17.62 -42.79 -19.07
CA PHE A 9 16.82 -41.58 -19.31
C PHE A 9 17.52 -40.31 -18.81
N ILE A 10 18.14 -40.35 -17.62
CA ILE A 10 18.87 -39.21 -17.04
C ILE A 10 20.10 -38.86 -17.86
N VAL A 11 20.87 -39.86 -18.33
CA VAL A 11 22.08 -39.62 -19.13
C VAL A 11 21.71 -39.12 -20.53
N GLN A 12 20.71 -39.73 -21.16
CA GLN A 12 20.23 -39.34 -22.49
C GLN A 12 19.65 -37.92 -22.52
N ASN A 13 19.08 -37.46 -21.39
CA ASN A 13 18.47 -36.14 -21.26
C ASN A 13 19.14 -35.29 -20.18
N PHE A 14 20.46 -35.44 -19.98
CA PHE A 14 21.20 -34.77 -18.91
C PHE A 14 21.00 -33.25 -18.93
N ILE A 15 20.96 -32.62 -20.12
CA ILE A 15 20.73 -31.17 -20.27
C ILE A 15 19.35 -30.78 -19.73
N PHE A 16 18.30 -31.52 -20.10
CA PHE A 16 16.94 -31.27 -19.63
C PHE A 16 16.83 -31.48 -18.12
N VAL A 17 17.40 -32.57 -17.60
CA VAL A 17 17.43 -32.86 -16.16
C VAL A 17 18.18 -31.78 -15.39
N ALA A 18 19.33 -31.30 -15.89
CA ALA A 18 20.09 -30.22 -15.28
C ALA A 18 19.32 -28.89 -15.26
N VAL A 19 18.59 -28.56 -16.32
CA VAL A 19 17.74 -27.35 -16.37
C VAL A 19 16.57 -27.46 -15.40
N VAL A 20 15.92 -28.63 -15.30
CA VAL A 20 14.82 -28.84 -14.35
C VAL A 20 15.32 -28.77 -12.90
N ILE A 21 16.41 -29.46 -12.56
CA ILE A 21 17.00 -29.42 -11.23
C ILE A 21 17.50 -28.01 -10.90
N GLY A 22 18.19 -27.35 -11.83
CA GLY A 22 18.65 -25.97 -11.66
C GLY A 22 17.49 -24.98 -11.49
N GLY A 23 16.41 -25.15 -12.24
CA GLY A 23 15.18 -24.37 -12.11
C GLY A 23 14.50 -24.58 -10.75
N LEU A 24 14.44 -25.82 -10.27
CA LEU A 24 13.90 -26.13 -8.94
C LEU A 24 14.77 -25.52 -7.83
N ILE A 25 16.10 -25.67 -7.88
CA ILE A 25 17.01 -25.06 -6.90
C ILE A 25 16.88 -23.52 -6.92
N SER A 26 16.76 -22.91 -8.09
CA SER A 26 16.55 -21.47 -8.23
C SER A 26 15.23 -21.01 -7.61
N MET A 27 14.16 -21.78 -7.82
CA MET A 27 12.84 -21.49 -7.27
C MET A 27 12.79 -21.65 -5.75
N PHE A 28 13.39 -22.71 -5.20
CA PHE A 28 13.48 -22.94 -3.76
C PHE A 28 14.45 -21.98 -3.07
N GLY A 29 15.59 -21.66 -3.67
CA GLY A 29 16.53 -20.66 -3.15
C GLY A 29 15.90 -19.27 -3.08
N ARG A 30 15.08 -18.91 -4.08
CA ARG A 30 14.33 -17.65 -4.08
C ARG A 30 13.20 -17.64 -3.05
N MET A 31 12.54 -18.78 -2.79
CA MET A 31 11.48 -18.89 -1.79
C MET A 31 12.03 -18.95 -0.35
N ALA A 32 13.21 -19.56 -0.14
CA ALA A 32 13.90 -19.58 1.14
C ALA A 32 14.61 -18.25 1.47
N GLY A 33 15.05 -17.49 0.47
CA GLY A 33 15.64 -16.14 0.63
C GLY A 33 14.63 -15.00 0.75
N ALA A 34 13.34 -15.26 0.49
CA ALA A 34 12.28 -14.24 0.51
C ALA A 34 11.95 -13.68 1.90
N GLY A 35 12.53 -14.24 2.98
CA GLY A 35 12.38 -13.74 4.34
C GLY A 35 13.52 -12.86 4.86
N GLN A 36 14.63 -12.69 4.13
CA GLN A 36 15.85 -12.08 4.70
C GLN A 36 16.59 -11.08 3.80
N GLN A 37 15.93 -10.51 2.79
CA GLN A 37 16.53 -9.47 1.95
C GLN A 37 15.52 -8.37 1.62
N GLN A 38 15.11 -7.60 2.63
CA GLN A 38 14.50 -6.31 2.37
C GLN A 38 14.73 -5.31 3.49
N GLN A 39 15.98 -4.91 3.72
CA GLN A 39 16.25 -3.55 4.17
C GLN A 39 17.70 -3.18 3.87
N GLU A 40 17.97 -2.72 2.65
CA GLU A 40 18.92 -1.64 2.38
C GLU A 40 19.05 -1.43 0.86
N LYS A 41 19.39 -0.20 0.49
CA LYS A 41 19.70 0.28 -0.87
C LYS A 41 18.48 0.72 -1.70
N ARG A 42 17.89 1.83 -1.26
CA ARG A 42 17.54 2.93 -2.15
C ARG A 42 18.59 4.03 -1.93
N GLY A 43 19.47 4.24 -2.90
CA GLY A 43 20.54 5.23 -2.78
C GLY A 43 21.63 5.04 -3.81
N ASN A 44 21.29 5.34 -5.06
CA ASN A 44 22.13 5.98 -6.08
C ASN A 44 23.67 5.90 -5.92
N ALA A 45 24.33 5.26 -6.88
CA ALA A 45 25.33 5.91 -7.73
C ALA A 45 26.07 4.87 -8.58
N GLY A 46 26.10 5.13 -9.89
CA GLY A 46 27.07 4.50 -10.77
C GLY A 46 28.50 4.86 -10.34
N GLU A 47 29.32 3.81 -10.34
CA GLU A 47 30.75 3.79 -10.64
C GLU A 47 31.73 4.55 -9.72
N ARG A 48 32.36 3.82 -8.79
CA ARG A 48 33.70 3.21 -9.01
C ARG A 48 34.21 2.44 -7.79
N THR A 49 34.27 1.12 -7.94
CA THR A 49 35.44 0.26 -7.68
C THR A 49 36.23 0.41 -6.37
N ARG A 50 35.96 -0.44 -5.36
CA ARG A 50 36.87 -1.54 -4.89
C ARG A 50 36.35 -2.20 -3.60
N GLN A 51 36.75 -3.47 -3.45
CA GLN A 51 36.38 -4.52 -2.50
C GLN A 51 36.30 -4.20 -0.99
N PRO A 52 35.60 -5.05 -0.21
CA PRO A 52 35.09 -4.72 1.11
C PRO A 52 36.10 -5.00 2.23
N GLN A 53 36.21 -4.06 3.17
CA GLN A 53 36.84 -4.27 4.46
C GLN A 53 35.77 -4.07 5.53
N THR A 54 35.46 -5.16 6.24
CA THR A 54 34.64 -5.19 7.46
C THR A 54 35.23 -4.27 8.52
N GLN A 55 34.51 -3.23 8.92
CA GLN A 55 34.71 -2.51 10.18
C GLN A 55 33.37 -2.14 10.78
N ASP A 56 33.19 -2.51 12.04
CA ASP A 56 32.02 -2.32 12.88
C ASP A 56 31.72 -0.82 13.10
N ASP A 57 30.49 -0.40 12.76
CA ASP A 57 29.96 0.92 13.12
C ASP A 57 29.67 0.97 14.63
N GLN A 58 30.66 1.41 15.41
CA GLN A 58 30.44 1.85 16.78
C GLN A 58 29.72 3.20 16.76
N VAL A 59 28.44 3.20 17.11
CA VAL A 59 27.65 4.41 17.37
C VAL A 59 28.22 5.09 18.63
N ASP A 60 28.74 6.32 18.48
CA ASP A 60 29.26 7.10 19.61
C ASP A 60 28.10 7.74 20.38
N TRP A 61 27.70 7.09 21.49
CA TRP A 61 26.60 7.52 22.35
C TRP A 61 26.86 8.87 23.06
N ARG A 62 28.07 9.42 23.00
CA ARG A 62 28.43 10.68 23.67
C ARG A 62 27.88 11.94 23.00
N ASP A 63 27.46 11.86 21.74
CA ASP A 63 26.86 13.00 21.02
C ASP A 63 25.34 13.11 21.22
N ILE A 64 24.68 12.05 21.69
CA ILE A 64 23.23 12.04 21.90
C ILE A 64 22.82 12.80 23.18
N PHE A 65 23.69 12.85 24.19
CA PHE A 65 23.36 13.41 25.51
C PHE A 65 23.70 14.89 25.72
N LYS A 66 24.24 15.58 24.71
CA LYS A 66 24.65 16.99 24.84
C LYS A 66 23.57 18.01 24.44
N GLN A 67 22.40 17.55 24.01
CA GLN A 67 21.38 18.42 23.41
C GLN A 67 20.29 18.92 24.40
N GLU A 68 20.37 18.57 25.69
CA GLU A 68 19.27 18.77 26.65
C GLU A 68 19.63 19.72 27.81
N GLU A 69 20.29 20.84 27.50
CA GLU A 69 20.46 21.96 28.43
C GLU A 69 20.05 23.27 27.74
N ILE A 70 18.73 23.49 27.64
CA ILE A 70 18.13 24.80 27.32
C ILE A 70 17.31 25.20 28.56
N GLU A 71 17.75 26.28 29.20
CA GLU A 71 17.24 26.83 30.46
C GLU A 71 15.75 27.23 30.41
N PRO A 72 15.00 27.11 31.53
CA PRO A 72 13.62 27.59 31.64
C PRO A 72 13.57 29.10 31.98
N ALA A 73 13.13 29.93 31.03
CA ALA A 73 12.76 31.32 31.30
C ALA A 73 11.33 31.42 31.86
N SER A 74 11.17 32.28 32.88
CA SER A 74 10.01 32.47 33.78
C SER A 74 8.70 32.98 33.13
N PRO A 75 7.56 32.90 33.85
CA PRO A 75 6.20 33.04 33.31
C PRO A 75 5.77 34.50 33.09
N GLY A 76 5.39 34.84 31.86
CA GLY A 76 4.73 36.09 31.51
C GLY A 76 3.22 36.02 31.71
N GLN A 77 2.68 36.96 32.49
CA GLN A 77 1.26 37.13 32.80
C GLN A 77 0.44 37.39 31.54
N ILE A 78 -0.60 36.59 31.30
CA ILE A 78 -1.64 36.88 30.30
C ILE A 78 -2.84 37.48 31.06
N GLN A 79 -3.02 38.79 30.95
CA GLN A 79 -4.28 39.45 31.31
C GLN A 79 -5.30 39.17 30.20
N VAL A 80 -6.33 38.39 30.49
CA VAL A 80 -7.45 38.16 29.56
C VAL A 80 -8.57 39.12 29.92
N GLU A 81 -8.67 40.19 29.14
CA GLU A 81 -9.73 41.19 29.22
C GLU A 81 -11.05 40.59 28.68
N THR A 82 -12.06 40.59 29.54
CA THR A 82 -13.42 40.11 29.30
C THR A 82 -14.12 40.89 28.17
N THR A 83 -14.23 40.29 26.99
CA THR A 83 -15.18 40.68 25.93
C THR A 83 -15.98 39.44 25.52
N HIS A 84 -17.09 39.15 26.22
CA HIS A 84 -17.83 37.88 26.06
C HIS A 84 -19.34 38.02 25.82
N LEU A 85 -19.90 39.22 25.67
CA LEU A 85 -21.36 39.38 25.57
C LEU A 85 -21.91 39.58 24.15
N ASP A 86 -21.15 40.14 23.19
CA ASP A 86 -21.65 40.32 21.80
C ASP A 86 -21.44 39.11 20.87
N ARG A 87 -20.67 38.09 21.30
CA ARG A 87 -20.37 36.92 20.45
C ARG A 87 -21.46 35.84 20.46
N THR A 88 -22.42 35.89 21.39
CA THR A 88 -23.38 34.78 21.56
C THR A 88 -24.42 34.72 20.44
N ASP A 89 -24.86 35.89 19.95
CA ASP A 89 -25.94 35.97 18.96
C ASP A 89 -25.44 35.59 17.57
N GLU A 90 -24.25 36.05 17.17
CA GLU A 90 -23.61 35.63 15.91
C GLU A 90 -23.29 34.13 15.88
N ILE A 91 -22.95 33.54 17.04
CA ILE A 91 -22.70 32.09 17.16
C ILE A 91 -24.01 31.31 17.02
N ALA A 92 -25.12 31.80 17.59
CA ALA A 92 -26.43 31.16 17.49
C ALA A 92 -26.94 31.14 16.04
N ASP A 93 -26.84 32.27 15.33
CA ASP A 93 -27.24 32.37 13.93
C ASP A 93 -26.40 31.45 13.03
N ARG A 94 -25.09 31.39 13.27
CA ARG A 94 -24.18 30.50 12.53
C ARG A 94 -24.49 29.02 12.78
N GLN A 95 -24.84 28.65 14.01
CA GLN A 95 -25.26 27.28 14.33
C GLN A 95 -26.57 26.90 13.64
N GLN A 96 -27.53 27.84 13.56
CA GLN A 96 -28.80 27.61 12.88
C GLN A 96 -28.60 27.39 11.37
N GLN A 97 -27.79 28.23 10.72
CA GLN A 97 -27.46 28.06 9.29
C GLN A 97 -26.78 26.71 9.00
N ILE A 98 -25.87 26.27 9.87
CA ILE A 98 -25.21 24.97 9.72
C ILE A 98 -26.23 23.83 9.83
N LYS A 99 -27.15 23.91 10.80
CA LYS A 99 -28.21 22.91 10.99
C LYS A 99 -29.11 22.81 9.76
N ASP A 100 -29.52 23.95 9.21
CA ASP A 100 -30.35 24.01 8.02
C ASP A 100 -29.65 23.39 6.80
N GLN A 101 -28.35 23.65 6.63
CA GLN A 101 -27.55 23.01 5.59
C GLN A 101 -27.50 21.48 5.75
N TYR A 102 -27.27 21.00 6.98
CA TYR A 102 -27.26 19.56 7.27
C TYR A 102 -28.60 18.89 6.94
N ASP A 103 -29.71 19.54 7.25
CA ASP A 103 -31.05 19.00 6.96
C ASP A 103 -31.32 18.95 5.46
N GLN A 104 -30.89 19.97 4.69
CA GLN A 104 -30.98 19.95 3.23
C GLN A 104 -30.11 18.84 2.61
N LEU A 105 -28.87 18.67 3.08
CA LEU A 105 -27.98 17.59 2.65
C LEU A 105 -28.57 16.21 2.96
N ARG A 106 -29.20 16.05 4.14
CA ARG A 106 -29.85 14.80 4.55
C ARG A 106 -31.05 14.47 3.65
N LYS A 107 -31.86 15.46 3.28
CA LYS A 107 -33.00 15.29 2.35
C LYS A 107 -32.51 14.88 0.95
N LYS A 108 -31.54 15.60 0.39
CA LYS A 108 -30.93 15.26 -0.92
C LYS A 108 -30.33 13.85 -0.92
N ARG A 109 -29.64 13.46 0.16
CA ARG A 109 -29.08 12.10 0.28
C ARG A 109 -30.17 11.04 0.24
N LYS A 110 -31.28 11.24 0.96
CA LYS A 110 -32.42 10.31 0.93
C LYS A 110 -32.98 10.20 -0.49
N GLU A 111 -33.26 11.31 -1.15
CA GLU A 111 -33.78 11.31 -2.53
C GLU A 111 -32.84 10.59 -3.51
N THR A 112 -31.54 10.84 -3.43
CA THR A 112 -30.55 10.12 -4.26
C THR A 112 -30.47 8.63 -3.90
N SER A 113 -30.64 8.27 -2.63
CA SER A 113 -30.61 6.87 -2.22
C SER A 113 -31.84 6.10 -2.69
N TYR A 114 -33.03 6.73 -2.69
CA TYR A 114 -34.24 6.12 -3.23
C TYR A 114 -34.14 5.93 -4.74
N LYS A 115 -33.69 6.96 -5.48
CA LYS A 115 -33.43 6.83 -6.93
C LYS A 115 -32.35 5.79 -7.26
N ALA A 116 -31.29 5.74 -6.47
CA ALA A 116 -30.22 4.75 -6.63
C ALA A 116 -30.68 3.33 -6.26
N SER A 117 -31.59 3.18 -5.28
CA SER A 117 -32.19 1.87 -4.97
C SER A 117 -33.18 1.42 -6.03
N GLU A 118 -33.91 2.34 -6.65
CA GLU A 118 -34.84 2.05 -7.75
C GLU A 118 -34.07 1.58 -8.99
N LEU A 119 -32.99 2.30 -9.36
CA LEU A 119 -32.06 1.87 -10.42
C LEU A 119 -31.33 0.55 -10.13
N ARG A 120 -31.12 0.20 -8.85
CA ARG A 120 -30.52 -1.07 -8.44
C ARG A 120 -31.53 -2.21 -8.35
N SER A 121 -32.82 -1.92 -8.15
CA SER A 121 -33.89 -2.91 -8.08
C SER A 121 -34.13 -3.60 -9.42
N ASP A 122 -33.91 -2.89 -10.53
CA ASP A 122 -34.02 -3.47 -11.89
C ASP A 122 -32.75 -4.22 -12.32
N THR A 123 -31.70 -4.20 -11.49
CA THR A 123 -30.49 -5.00 -11.74
C THR A 123 -30.35 -6.02 -10.61
N GLU A 124 -31.16 -7.08 -10.66
CA GLU A 124 -30.93 -8.29 -9.88
C GLU A 124 -29.56 -8.90 -10.27
N THR A 125 -28.49 -8.40 -9.65
CA THR A 125 -27.20 -9.09 -9.68
C THR A 125 -27.22 -10.14 -8.58
N PRO A 126 -27.11 -11.45 -8.89
CA PRO A 126 -26.92 -12.43 -7.86
C PRO A 126 -25.57 -12.16 -7.19
N SER A 127 -25.62 -11.85 -5.90
CA SER A 127 -24.46 -11.85 -5.00
C SER A 127 -23.88 -13.27 -4.91
N LYS A 128 -23.19 -13.69 -5.97
CA LYS A 128 -22.16 -14.73 -5.85
C LYS A 128 -20.87 -14.02 -5.52
N LYS A 129 -20.08 -14.59 -4.62
CA LYS A 129 -18.65 -14.30 -4.44
C LYS A 129 -17.95 -14.58 -5.78
N GLY A 130 -18.11 -13.68 -6.74
CA GLY A 130 -17.71 -13.85 -8.12
C GLY A 130 -16.29 -13.37 -8.25
N GLY A 131 -15.34 -14.30 -8.19
CA GLY A 131 -14.05 -14.06 -8.81
C GLY A 131 -14.30 -13.59 -10.22
N LEU A 132 -13.72 -12.46 -10.59
CA LEU A 132 -13.72 -11.98 -11.97
C LEU A 132 -13.09 -13.11 -12.80
N ASP A 133 -13.88 -13.79 -13.62
CA ASP A 133 -13.38 -14.82 -14.54
C ASP A 133 -12.63 -14.10 -15.67
N LEU A 134 -11.40 -13.71 -15.33
CA LEU A 134 -10.41 -13.34 -16.30
C LEU A 134 -10.07 -14.65 -16.99
N HIS A 135 -10.52 -14.86 -18.21
CA HIS A 135 -10.30 -16.09 -18.98
C HIS A 135 -8.80 -16.28 -19.33
N LEU A 136 -7.94 -16.45 -18.31
CA LEU A 136 -6.49 -16.55 -18.41
C LEU A 136 -6.05 -17.78 -19.21
N ASN A 137 -6.93 -18.78 -19.31
CA ASN A 137 -6.70 -19.98 -20.11
C ASN A 137 -6.64 -19.71 -21.63
N ARG A 138 -7.08 -18.52 -22.08
CA ARG A 138 -7.02 -18.11 -23.49
C ARG A 138 -5.90 -17.11 -23.76
N LEU A 139 -5.14 -16.73 -22.74
CA LEU A 139 -4.10 -15.71 -22.86
C LEU A 139 -2.90 -16.27 -23.61
N THR A 140 -2.54 -15.63 -24.73
CA THR A 140 -1.33 -15.96 -25.48
C THR A 140 -0.08 -15.38 -24.81
N ASN A 141 1.10 -15.94 -25.10
CA ASN A 141 2.37 -15.42 -24.56
C ASN A 141 2.61 -13.94 -24.92
N GLU A 142 2.22 -13.53 -26.12
CA GLU A 142 2.34 -12.14 -26.55
C GLU A 142 1.44 -11.20 -25.75
N GLU A 143 0.20 -11.61 -25.45
CA GLU A 143 -0.72 -10.83 -24.64
C GLU A 143 -0.25 -10.74 -23.18
N ALA A 144 0.29 -11.83 -22.63
CA ALA A 144 0.90 -11.81 -21.30
C ALA A 144 2.07 -10.81 -21.25
N MET A 145 2.94 -10.80 -22.27
CA MET A 145 4.05 -9.86 -22.35
C MET A 145 3.58 -8.40 -22.50
N LYS A 146 2.57 -8.16 -23.35
CA LYS A 146 1.93 -6.83 -23.44
C LYS A 146 1.37 -6.40 -22.09
N ALA A 147 0.69 -7.28 -21.36
CA ALA A 147 0.16 -6.97 -20.04
C ALA A 147 1.25 -6.57 -19.04
N VAL A 148 2.43 -7.20 -19.10
CA VAL A 148 3.59 -6.81 -18.29
C VAL A 148 4.08 -5.41 -18.67
N VAL A 149 4.23 -5.12 -19.96
CA VAL A 149 4.62 -3.78 -20.44
C VAL A 149 3.61 -2.73 -19.98
N TRP A 150 2.31 -3.01 -20.11
CA TRP A 150 1.26 -2.11 -19.64
C TRP A 150 1.28 -1.93 -18.12
N ALA A 151 1.58 -2.98 -17.35
CA ALA A 151 1.72 -2.86 -15.89
C ALA A 151 2.91 -1.96 -15.49
N GLU A 152 3.97 -1.94 -16.29
CA GLU A 152 5.11 -1.05 -16.07
C GLU A 152 4.76 0.40 -16.43
N VAL A 153 4.11 0.62 -17.57
CA VAL A 153 3.70 1.97 -18.03
C VAL A 153 2.66 2.59 -17.09
N LEU A 154 1.68 1.80 -16.64
CA LEU A 154 0.58 2.27 -15.79
C LEU A 154 0.95 2.30 -14.30
N GLY A 155 2.03 1.63 -13.90
CA GLY A 155 2.50 1.55 -12.53
C GLY A 155 1.72 0.56 -11.65
N ARG A 156 1.93 0.65 -10.33
CA ARG A 156 1.42 -0.34 -9.37
C ARG A 156 -0.12 -0.40 -9.40
N PRO A 157 -0.71 -1.61 -9.33
CA PRO A 157 -2.15 -1.76 -9.39
C PRO A 157 -2.84 -1.00 -8.26
N ARG A 158 -3.88 -0.25 -8.61
CA ARG A 158 -4.65 0.61 -7.69
C ARG A 158 -5.23 -0.16 -6.49
N ALA A 159 -5.43 -1.48 -6.63
CA ALA A 159 -5.84 -2.35 -5.53
C ALA A 159 -4.88 -2.33 -4.32
N ARG A 160 -3.59 -2.01 -4.53
CA ARG A 160 -2.60 -1.88 -3.45
C ARG A 160 -2.58 -0.49 -2.80
N GLN A 161 -3.27 0.49 -3.37
CA GLN A 161 -3.43 1.84 -2.83
C GLN A 161 -4.91 2.24 -2.90
N PRO A 162 -5.78 1.63 -2.08
CA PRO A 162 -7.17 2.05 -1.99
C PRO A 162 -7.22 3.49 -1.48
N HIS A 163 -7.93 4.36 -2.20
CA HIS A 163 -8.17 5.71 -1.72
C HIS A 163 -9.10 5.64 -0.50
N ASN A 164 -8.69 6.28 0.60
CA ASN A 164 -9.55 6.50 1.75
C ASN A 164 -10.62 7.53 1.38
N THR A 165 -11.72 7.07 0.79
CA THR A 165 -12.92 7.90 0.64
C THR A 165 -13.58 7.94 2.02
N PHE A 166 -13.42 9.07 2.72
CA PHE A 166 -13.92 9.37 4.07
C PHE A 166 -13.12 8.73 5.22
N SER A 167 -12.15 9.47 5.77
CA SER A 167 -11.75 9.29 7.16
C SER A 167 -12.94 9.68 8.04
N LYS A 168 -13.63 8.66 8.56
CA LYS A 168 -14.70 8.82 9.55
C LYS A 168 -14.08 9.47 10.78
N ARG A 169 -14.17 10.80 10.88
CA ARG A 169 -13.77 11.58 12.05
C ARG A 169 -14.62 11.07 13.20
N ARG A 170 -14.04 10.27 14.10
CA ARG A 170 -14.71 9.88 15.34
C ARG A 170 -14.78 11.14 16.21
N PHE A 171 -15.99 11.50 16.59
CA PHE A 171 -16.27 12.42 17.68
C PHE A 171 -16.52 11.58 18.93
#